data_AF-A0A496NBC3-F1
#
_entry.id   AF-A0A496NBC3-F1
#
_cell.length_a   1.000
_cell.length_b   1.000
_cell.length_c   1.000
_cell.angle_alpha   90.00
_cell.angle_beta   90.00
_cell.angle_gamma   90.00
#
_symmetry.space_group_name_H-M   'P 1'
#
loop_
_entity.id
_entity.type
_entity.pdbx_description
1 polymer ?
#
loop_
_entity_poly.entity_id
_entity_poly.type
_entity_poly.pdbx_seq_one_letter_code
_entity_poly.pdbx_strand_id
1 'polypeptide(L)'
;MNLTASEQKALNRIGIAGFRGVRASGQAKKPWLAEFTHKGKTYYGGCYESAREAAIAYDKLVIKVVGDKAITNKKLGLFEENEIEKTDLSDYLLEIAGEFILYLDKRKSKTGKFLEFSKAKLRKKISLKEVWQILLYLEEKGLALLSNKQQQPNLIVVRFISKPLKQHIEQQKQKETTMEKVTDLTQLPIESLKMLAKQAEELARTKEQEGFEKDALRKTLNPLILNAVQAKGKYERKLNELLDISTELDNALNALKDAL
;
A
#
# COMPACT_ATOMS: atom_id res chain seq x y z
N MET A 1 -21.99 12.13 7.76
CA MET A 1 -22.80 12.42 6.55
C MET A 1 -24.23 11.96 6.83
N ASN A 2 -25.23 12.83 6.67
CA ASN A 2 -26.62 12.43 6.86
C ASN A 2 -27.10 11.69 5.61
N LEU A 3 -27.47 10.43 5.75
CA LEU A 3 -28.01 9.60 4.67
C LEU A 3 -29.40 10.11 4.27
N THR A 4 -29.71 10.09 2.98
CA THR A 4 -31.05 10.44 2.48
C THR A 4 -32.08 9.39 2.91
N ALA A 5 -33.37 9.76 3.01
CA ALA A 5 -34.45 8.82 3.36
C ALA A 5 -34.49 7.57 2.46
N SER A 6 -34.11 7.72 1.17
CA SER A 6 -33.99 6.61 0.22
C SER A 6 -32.80 5.69 0.51
N GLU A 7 -31.67 6.24 0.97
CA GLU A 7 -30.48 5.48 1.34
C GLU A 7 -30.70 4.72 2.66
N GLN A 8 -31.36 5.35 3.64
CA GLN A 8 -31.73 4.68 4.90
C GLN A 8 -32.71 3.52 4.67
N LYS A 9 -33.69 3.70 3.78
CA LYS A 9 -34.61 2.61 3.37
C LYS A 9 -33.89 1.49 2.62
N ALA A 10 -32.84 1.80 1.88
CA ALA A 10 -32.02 0.81 1.20
C ALA A 10 -31.16 0.01 2.19
N LEU A 11 -30.60 0.65 3.21
CA LEU A 11 -29.88 0.01 4.32
C LEU A 11 -30.75 -0.97 5.10
N ASN A 12 -31.97 -0.56 5.45
CA ASN A 12 -32.90 -1.41 6.21
C ASN A 12 -33.38 -2.66 5.43
N ARG A 13 -33.14 -2.72 4.11
CA ARG A 13 -33.49 -3.85 3.23
C ARG A 13 -32.33 -4.80 2.96
N ILE A 14 -31.20 -4.60 3.64
CA ILE A 14 -30.06 -5.52 3.54
C ILE A 14 -30.40 -6.81 4.26
N GLY A 15 -30.25 -7.93 3.56
CA GLY A 15 -30.46 -9.26 4.12
C GLY A 15 -29.21 -9.79 4.85
N ILE A 16 -29.27 -11.07 5.23
CA ILE A 16 -28.20 -11.79 5.95
C ILE A 16 -26.85 -11.76 5.23
N ALA A 17 -26.85 -11.55 3.91
CA ALA A 17 -25.63 -11.40 3.11
C ALA A 17 -24.79 -10.16 3.44
N GLY A 18 -25.35 -9.17 4.17
CA GLY A 18 -24.67 -7.92 4.51
C GLY A 18 -24.58 -6.92 3.35
N PHE A 19 -25.10 -7.27 2.16
CA PHE A 19 -25.09 -6.42 0.97
C PHE A 19 -26.49 -6.28 0.36
N ARG A 20 -26.76 -5.12 -0.24
CA ARG A 20 -28.02 -4.86 -0.96
C ARG A 20 -28.07 -5.69 -2.23
N GLY A 21 -29.20 -6.36 -2.46
CA GLY A 21 -29.47 -7.11 -3.68
C GLY A 21 -28.70 -8.42 -3.82
N VAL A 22 -28.07 -8.89 -2.73
CA VAL A 22 -27.38 -10.17 -2.67
C VAL A 22 -28.20 -11.16 -1.85
N ARG A 23 -28.51 -12.31 -2.46
CA ARG A 23 -29.25 -13.41 -1.81
C ARG A 23 -28.57 -14.75 -2.00
N ALA A 24 -28.86 -15.72 -1.14
CA ALA A 24 -28.34 -17.08 -1.31
C ALA A 24 -29.05 -17.78 -2.49
N SER A 25 -28.28 -18.33 -3.43
CA SER A 25 -28.79 -19.02 -4.64
C SER A 25 -29.11 -20.50 -4.41
N GLY A 26 -28.71 -21.06 -3.26
CA GLY A 26 -28.83 -22.49 -2.95
C GLY A 26 -27.81 -23.39 -3.67
N GLN A 27 -26.93 -22.84 -4.52
CA GLN A 27 -25.91 -23.63 -5.24
C GLN A 27 -24.63 -23.80 -4.41
N ALA A 28 -24.07 -25.02 -4.40
CA ALA A 28 -22.87 -25.33 -3.62
C ALA A 28 -21.59 -24.62 -4.10
N LYS A 29 -21.41 -24.40 -5.41
CA LYS A 29 -20.20 -23.76 -5.97
C LYS A 29 -20.29 -22.24 -6.04
N LYS A 30 -21.50 -21.67 -6.14
CA LYS A 30 -21.74 -20.23 -6.30
C LYS A 30 -22.95 -19.80 -5.48
N PRO A 31 -22.81 -19.77 -4.14
CA PRO A 31 -23.94 -19.62 -3.24
C PRO A 31 -24.54 -18.21 -3.26
N TRP A 32 -23.91 -17.20 -3.87
CA TRP A 32 -24.37 -15.82 -3.80
C TRP A 32 -24.90 -15.32 -5.14
N LEU A 33 -26.14 -14.84 -5.14
CA LEU A 33 -26.85 -14.33 -6.30
C LEU A 33 -27.01 -12.81 -6.21
N ALA A 34 -26.68 -12.11 -7.29
CA ALA A 34 -26.97 -10.69 -7.48
C ALA A 34 -28.27 -10.51 -8.28
N GLU A 35 -29.25 -9.80 -7.72
CA GLU A 35 -30.53 -9.56 -8.39
C GLU A 35 -31.08 -8.17 -8.07
N PHE A 36 -31.60 -7.49 -9.08
CA PHE A 36 -32.17 -6.15 -8.95
C PHE A 36 -33.54 -6.04 -9.60
N THR A 37 -34.54 -5.58 -8.84
CA THR A 37 -35.87 -5.29 -9.38
C THR A 37 -36.07 -3.79 -9.50
N HIS A 38 -36.40 -3.33 -10.71
CA HIS A 38 -36.71 -1.93 -10.98
C HIS A 38 -37.96 -1.82 -11.86
N LYS A 39 -38.93 -1.01 -11.44
CA LYS A 39 -40.20 -0.78 -12.15
C LYS A 39 -40.92 -2.09 -12.55
N GLY A 40 -40.94 -3.08 -11.66
CA GLY A 40 -41.59 -4.38 -11.87
C GLY A 40 -40.83 -5.36 -12.78
N LYS A 41 -39.66 -4.98 -13.33
CA LYS A 41 -38.78 -5.90 -14.06
C LYS A 41 -37.61 -6.32 -13.17
N THR A 42 -37.36 -7.63 -13.15
CA THR A 42 -36.22 -8.21 -12.40
C THR A 42 -35.06 -8.46 -13.36
N TYR A 43 -33.90 -7.93 -12.99
CA TYR A 43 -32.66 -8.03 -13.73
C TYR A 43 -31.70 -8.93 -12.96
N TYR A 44 -31.19 -9.94 -13.65
CA TYR A 44 -30.34 -10.96 -13.08
C TYR A 44 -28.86 -10.62 -13.29
N GLY A 45 -28.10 -10.52 -12.20
CA GLY A 45 -26.68 -10.15 -12.20
C GLY A 45 -25.71 -11.32 -12.15
N GLY A 46 -26.20 -12.56 -12.03
CA GLY A 46 -25.38 -13.77 -11.97
C GLY A 46 -25.18 -14.34 -10.56
N CYS A 47 -24.75 -15.60 -10.52
CA CYS A 47 -24.28 -16.27 -9.31
C CYS A 47 -22.75 -16.16 -9.18
N TYR A 48 -22.28 -16.00 -7.94
CA TYR A 48 -20.89 -15.78 -7.56
C TYR A 48 -20.52 -16.65 -6.36
N GLU A 49 -19.23 -16.89 -6.21
CA GLU A 49 -18.67 -17.69 -5.10
C GLU A 49 -18.63 -16.89 -3.79
N SER A 50 -18.51 -15.56 -3.89
CA SER A 50 -18.47 -14.65 -2.75
C SER A 50 -19.61 -13.63 -2.77
N ALA A 51 -20.15 -13.31 -1.58
CA ALA A 51 -21.17 -12.28 -1.38
C ALA A 51 -20.68 -10.91 -1.88
N ARG A 52 -19.38 -10.65 -1.77
CA ARG A 52 -18.74 -9.39 -2.21
C ARG A 52 -18.73 -9.27 -3.74
N GLU A 53 -18.39 -10.34 -4.45
CA GLU A 53 -18.42 -10.35 -5.92
C GLU A 53 -19.84 -10.12 -6.44
N ALA A 54 -20.83 -10.76 -5.81
CA ALA A 54 -22.23 -10.53 -6.11
C ALA A 54 -22.63 -9.07 -5.86
N ALA A 55 -22.14 -8.45 -4.79
CA ALA A 55 -22.43 -7.05 -4.46
C ALA A 55 -21.82 -6.07 -5.48
N ILE A 56 -20.62 -6.34 -5.99
CA ILE A 56 -19.99 -5.56 -7.08
C ILE A 56 -20.77 -5.72 -8.38
N ALA A 57 -21.18 -6.95 -8.72
CA ALA A 57 -21.99 -7.21 -9.90
C ALA A 57 -23.37 -6.51 -9.81
N TYR A 58 -23.97 -6.51 -8.62
CA TYR A 58 -25.19 -5.77 -8.35
C TYR A 58 -25.03 -4.27 -8.61
N ASP A 59 -23.96 -3.65 -8.09
CA ASP A 59 -23.73 -2.21 -8.28
C ASP A 59 -23.60 -1.83 -9.75
N LYS A 60 -22.85 -2.61 -10.53
CA LYS A 60 -22.74 -2.42 -12.00
C LYS A 60 -24.10 -2.53 -12.68
N LEU A 61 -24.93 -3.47 -12.24
CA LEU A 61 -26.24 -3.71 -12.80
C LEU A 61 -27.22 -2.57 -12.46
N VAL A 62 -27.20 -2.07 -11.21
CA VAL A 62 -28.02 -0.93 -10.81
C VAL A 62 -27.63 0.34 -11.57
N ILE A 63 -26.33 0.60 -11.75
CA ILE A 63 -25.83 1.72 -12.57
C ILE A 63 -26.36 1.61 -14.01
N LYS A 64 -26.30 0.42 -14.60
CA LYS A 64 -26.77 0.19 -15.98
C LYS A 64 -28.28 0.43 -16.16
N VAL A 65 -29.08 0.13 -15.14
CA VAL A 65 -30.56 0.21 -15.23
C VAL A 65 -31.11 1.56 -14.75
N VAL A 66 -30.50 2.17 -13.73
CA VAL A 66 -31.00 3.40 -13.09
C VAL A 66 -30.24 4.65 -13.54
N GLY A 67 -28.98 4.52 -13.98
CA GLY A 67 -28.11 5.65 -14.33
C GLY A 67 -27.58 6.40 -13.10
N ASP A 68 -27.43 7.71 -13.22
CA ASP A 68 -26.72 8.57 -12.25
C ASP A 68 -27.37 8.64 -10.86
N LYS A 69 -28.64 8.28 -10.73
CA LYS A 69 -29.37 8.23 -9.44
C LYS A 69 -29.30 6.85 -8.77
N ALA A 70 -28.44 5.96 -9.24
CA ALA A 70 -28.25 4.63 -8.68
C ALA A 70 -27.74 4.69 -7.22
N ILE A 71 -28.49 4.08 -6.30
CA ILE A 71 -28.03 3.84 -4.93
C ILE A 71 -27.27 2.52 -4.91
N THR A 72 -25.95 2.60 -5.06
CA THR A 72 -25.05 1.45 -5.04
C THR A 72 -24.61 1.11 -3.62
N ASN A 73 -24.21 -0.14 -3.40
CA ASN A 73 -23.57 -0.56 -2.16
C ASN A 73 -22.28 0.23 -1.89
N LYS A 74 -21.54 0.63 -2.93
CA LYS A 74 -20.40 1.57 -2.84
C LYS A 74 -20.82 2.91 -2.22
N LYS A 75 -21.91 3.51 -2.71
CA LYS A 75 -22.41 4.80 -2.17
C LYS A 75 -22.93 4.66 -0.73
N LEU A 76 -23.44 3.49 -0.38
CA LEU A 76 -23.90 3.17 0.98
C LEU A 76 -22.76 2.77 1.94
N GLY A 77 -21.49 2.73 1.48
CA GLY A 77 -20.35 2.32 2.30
C GLY A 77 -20.38 0.85 2.73
N LEU A 78 -21.17 0.01 2.05
CA LEU A 78 -21.40 -1.39 2.46
C LEU A 78 -20.24 -2.32 2.11
N PHE A 79 -19.43 -1.94 1.12
CA PHE A 79 -18.08 -2.45 0.98
C PHE A 79 -17.19 -1.34 0.47
N GLU A 80 -16.05 -1.17 1.13
CA GLU A 80 -14.98 -0.33 0.60
C GLU A 80 -14.44 -1.01 -0.67
N GLU A 81 -14.38 -0.25 -1.76
CA GLU A 81 -13.44 -0.56 -2.81
C GLU A 81 -12.08 -0.51 -2.11
N ASN A 82 -11.40 -1.65 -2.02
CA ASN A 82 -9.97 -1.56 -1.86
C ASN A 82 -9.52 -0.97 -3.21
N GLU A 83 -9.56 0.36 -3.33
CA GLU A 83 -8.54 1.06 -4.07
C GLU A 83 -7.26 0.46 -3.51
N ILE A 84 -6.70 -0.51 -4.23
CA ILE A 84 -5.28 -0.81 -4.09
C ILE A 84 -4.66 0.42 -4.72
N GLU A 85 -4.64 1.46 -3.89
CA GLU A 85 -3.89 2.68 -4.08
C GLU A 85 -2.52 2.19 -4.57
N LYS A 86 -2.16 2.58 -5.79
CA LYS A 86 -0.88 2.26 -6.43
C LYS A 86 0.22 3.07 -5.75
N THR A 87 0.29 2.95 -4.44
CA THR A 87 1.14 3.71 -3.54
C THR A 87 1.84 2.70 -2.66
N ASP A 88 3.11 3.01 -2.41
CA ASP A 88 4.14 2.10 -1.93
C ASP A 88 3.68 1.21 -0.76
N LEU A 89 4.18 -0.04 -0.74
CA LEU A 89 4.00 -0.93 0.41
C LEU A 89 4.37 -0.17 1.68
N SER A 90 3.52 -0.25 2.72
CA SER A 90 3.87 0.33 4.02
C SER A 90 5.20 -0.25 4.48
N ASP A 91 6.01 0.56 5.18
CA ASP A 91 7.36 0.16 5.63
C ASP A 91 7.35 -1.20 6.36
N TYR A 92 6.30 -1.44 7.15
CA TYR A 92 6.06 -2.72 7.82
C TYR A 92 5.91 -3.90 6.85
N LEU A 93 5.10 -3.76 5.79
CA LEU A 93 4.91 -4.82 4.80
C LEU A 93 6.15 -5.01 3.94
N LEU A 94 6.91 -3.94 3.69
CA LEU A 94 8.17 -4.00 2.95
C LEU A 94 9.24 -4.79 3.73
N GLU A 95 9.34 -4.57 5.04
CA GLU A 95 10.23 -5.32 5.93
C GLU A 95 9.91 -6.82 5.88
N ILE A 96 8.62 -7.17 6.01
CA ILE A 96 8.15 -8.56 5.94
C ILE A 96 8.41 -9.17 4.55
N ALA A 97 8.21 -8.40 3.47
CA ALA A 97 8.52 -8.85 2.12
C ALA A 97 10.01 -9.18 1.96
N GLY A 98 10.89 -8.32 2.52
CA GLY A 98 12.33 -8.55 2.57
C GLY A 98 12.71 -9.81 3.33
N GLU A 99 12.14 -10.01 4.53
CA GLU A 99 12.34 -11.24 5.31
C GLU A 99 11.88 -12.49 4.56
N PHE A 100 10.75 -12.41 3.86
CA PHE A 100 10.22 -13.52 3.08
C PHE A 100 11.13 -13.88 1.91
N ILE A 101 11.69 -12.88 1.22
CA ILE A 101 12.65 -13.10 0.13
C ILE A 101 13.94 -13.74 0.67
N LEU A 102 14.49 -13.24 1.78
CA LEU A 102 15.66 -13.85 2.43
C LEU A 102 15.38 -15.29 2.88
N TYR A 103 14.16 -15.57 3.32
CA TYR A 103 13.72 -16.92 3.66
C TYR A 103 13.69 -17.84 2.43
N LEU A 104 13.19 -17.36 1.29
CA LEU A 104 13.18 -18.13 0.04
C LEU A 104 14.59 -18.33 -0.53
N ASP A 105 15.46 -17.33 -0.46
CA ASP A 105 16.84 -17.41 -0.96
C ASP A 105 17.69 -18.44 -0.21
N LYS A 106 17.46 -18.58 1.11
CA LYS A 106 18.11 -19.61 1.95
C LYS A 106 17.67 -21.04 1.60
N ARG A 107 16.56 -21.23 0.88
CA ARG A 107 16.07 -22.56 0.51
C ARG A 107 16.74 -23.05 -0.78
N LYS A 108 17.16 -24.32 -0.80
CA LYS A 108 17.75 -24.97 -1.98
C LYS A 108 16.86 -24.85 -3.23
N SER A 109 15.55 -24.92 -3.07
CA SER A 109 14.58 -24.86 -4.18
C SER A 109 14.25 -23.45 -4.64
N LYS A 110 14.67 -22.40 -3.90
CA LYS A 110 14.26 -21.00 -4.10
C LYS A 110 12.74 -20.82 -4.21
N THR A 111 11.98 -21.73 -3.61
CA THR A 111 10.52 -21.76 -3.67
C THR A 111 9.93 -21.97 -2.29
N GLY A 112 8.73 -21.42 -2.07
CA GLY A 112 8.01 -21.58 -0.82
C GLY A 112 6.65 -20.92 -0.86
N LYS A 113 5.86 -21.17 0.18
CA LYS A 113 4.55 -20.54 0.39
C LYS A 113 4.66 -19.51 1.52
N PHE A 114 3.88 -18.44 1.44
CA PHE A 114 3.86 -17.44 2.50
C PHE A 114 3.37 -18.02 3.84
N LEU A 115 2.47 -19.02 3.81
CA LEU A 115 2.03 -19.73 5.02
C LEU A 115 3.20 -20.40 5.77
N GLU A 116 4.14 -21.01 5.06
CA GLU A 116 5.29 -21.68 5.67
C GLU A 116 6.23 -20.67 6.32
N PHE A 117 6.47 -19.55 5.63
CA PHE A 117 7.24 -18.43 6.16
C PHE A 117 6.59 -17.83 7.40
N SER A 118 5.28 -17.56 7.35
CA SER A 118 4.54 -16.99 8.47
C SER A 118 4.61 -17.86 9.71
N LYS A 119 4.46 -19.18 9.59
CA LYS A 119 4.62 -20.11 10.72
C LYS A 119 6.05 -20.17 11.26
N ALA A 120 7.05 -20.01 10.39
CA ALA A 120 8.46 -20.18 10.76
C ALA A 120 9.10 -18.92 11.35
N LYS A 121 8.68 -17.73 10.94
CA LYS A 121 9.38 -16.47 11.23
C LYS A 121 8.50 -15.39 11.84
N LEU A 122 7.22 -15.33 11.51
CA LEU A 122 6.34 -14.26 11.96
C LEU A 122 5.71 -14.60 13.32
N ARG A 123 5.87 -13.70 14.29
CA ARG A 123 5.20 -13.78 15.61
C ARG A 123 3.78 -13.22 15.57
N LYS A 124 3.53 -12.26 14.68
CA LYS A 124 2.21 -11.62 14.50
C LYS A 124 1.45 -12.28 13.35
N LYS A 125 0.14 -12.44 13.53
CA LYS A 125 -0.75 -12.97 12.50
C LYS A 125 -1.01 -11.88 11.46
N ILE A 126 -0.62 -12.13 10.22
CA ILE A 126 -0.86 -11.25 9.07
C ILE A 126 -2.18 -11.62 8.40
N SER A 127 -2.92 -10.63 7.93
CA SER A 127 -4.18 -10.81 7.21
C SER A 127 -3.94 -11.29 5.77
N LEU A 128 -4.94 -11.98 5.18
CA LEU A 128 -4.85 -12.44 3.79
C LEU A 128 -4.68 -11.28 2.79
N LYS A 129 -5.20 -10.10 3.13
CA LYS A 129 -5.08 -8.88 2.31
C LYS A 129 -3.63 -8.39 2.26
N GLU A 130 -2.97 -8.32 3.40
CA GLU A 130 -1.56 -7.91 3.50
C GLU A 130 -0.63 -8.90 2.80
N VAL A 131 -0.88 -10.20 2.94
CA VAL A 131 -0.11 -11.22 2.18
C VAL A 131 -0.27 -11.02 0.68
N TRP A 132 -1.49 -10.76 0.21
CA TRP A 132 -1.73 -10.50 -1.20
C TRP A 132 -1.00 -9.26 -1.70
N GLN A 133 -0.97 -8.17 -0.91
CA GLN A 133 -0.20 -6.97 -1.23
C GLN A 133 1.30 -7.27 -1.37
N ILE A 134 1.86 -8.04 -0.42
CA ILE A 134 3.26 -8.46 -0.48
C ILE A 134 3.53 -9.28 -1.76
N LEU A 135 2.68 -10.25 -2.08
CA LEU A 135 2.89 -11.10 -3.25
C LEU A 135 2.81 -10.32 -4.56
N LEU A 136 1.82 -9.43 -4.70
CA LEU A 136 1.69 -8.56 -5.87
C LEU A 136 2.91 -7.66 -6.05
N TYR A 137 3.39 -7.06 -4.97
CA TYR A 137 4.57 -6.21 -5.00
C TYR A 137 5.82 -6.97 -5.44
N LEU A 138 6.04 -8.17 -4.89
CA LEU A 138 7.19 -8.99 -5.26
C LEU A 138 7.14 -9.44 -6.73
N GLU A 139 5.96 -9.69 -7.27
CA GLU A 139 5.76 -10.01 -8.68
C GLU A 139 5.98 -8.79 -9.58
N GLU A 140 5.43 -7.63 -9.21
CA GLU A 140 5.60 -6.38 -9.95
C GLU A 140 7.06 -5.94 -10.02
N LYS A 141 7.79 -6.04 -8.90
CA LYS A 141 9.23 -5.74 -8.84
C LYS A 141 10.10 -6.82 -9.49
N GLY A 142 9.51 -7.91 -9.98
CA GLY A 142 10.22 -9.01 -10.64
C GLY A 142 11.10 -9.84 -9.69
N LEU A 143 10.89 -9.74 -8.38
CA LEU A 143 11.65 -10.45 -7.35
C LEU A 143 11.13 -11.89 -7.17
N ALA A 144 9.87 -12.13 -7.49
CA ALA A 144 9.26 -13.45 -7.39
C ALA A 144 8.27 -13.76 -8.52
N LEU A 145 8.17 -15.04 -8.86
CA LEU A 145 7.14 -15.59 -9.75
C LEU A 145 6.07 -16.27 -8.91
N LEU A 146 4.82 -15.88 -9.10
CA LEU A 146 3.66 -16.49 -8.46
C LEU A 146 3.06 -17.58 -9.36
N SER A 147 2.91 -18.79 -8.83
CA SER A 147 2.22 -19.90 -9.50
C SER A 147 0.91 -20.23 -8.76
N ASN A 148 -0.10 -20.73 -9.48
CA ASN A 148 -1.41 -21.08 -8.92
C ASN A 148 -2.16 -19.91 -8.25
N LYS A 149 -2.26 -18.75 -8.94
CA LYS A 149 -2.92 -17.53 -8.44
C LYS A 149 -4.42 -17.68 -8.09
N GLN A 150 -5.06 -18.77 -8.51
CA GLN A 150 -6.46 -19.09 -8.16
C GLN A 150 -6.62 -19.57 -6.71
N GLN A 151 -5.51 -19.94 -6.04
CA GLN A 151 -5.53 -20.35 -4.63
C GLN A 151 -5.50 -19.14 -3.70
N GLN A 152 -5.87 -19.37 -2.43
CA GLN A 152 -5.78 -18.34 -1.39
C GLN A 152 -4.35 -17.79 -1.27
N PRO A 153 -4.17 -16.49 -0.99
CA PRO A 153 -2.85 -15.81 -1.01
C PRO A 153 -1.74 -16.57 -0.26
N ASN A 154 -2.06 -17.12 0.93
CA ASN A 154 -1.08 -17.81 1.77
C ASN A 154 -0.57 -19.13 1.20
N LEU A 155 -1.33 -19.75 0.27
CA LEU A 155 -1.03 -21.05 -0.32
C LEU A 155 -0.34 -20.94 -1.69
N ILE A 156 -0.27 -19.73 -2.25
CA ILE A 156 0.38 -19.46 -3.53
C ILE A 156 1.85 -19.86 -3.44
N VAL A 157 2.28 -20.60 -4.47
CA VAL A 157 3.67 -21.02 -4.59
C VAL A 157 4.45 -19.85 -5.16
N VAL A 158 5.39 -19.36 -4.37
CA VAL A 158 6.26 -18.25 -4.69
C VAL A 158 7.64 -18.79 -5.03
N ARG A 159 8.12 -18.49 -6.23
CA ARG A 159 9.49 -18.79 -6.65
C ARG A 159 10.31 -17.51 -6.62
N PHE A 160 11.34 -17.49 -5.78
CA PHE A 160 12.32 -16.41 -5.77
C PHE A 160 13.13 -16.42 -7.06
N ILE A 161 13.21 -15.26 -7.71
CA ILE A 161 14.01 -15.07 -8.91
C ILE A 161 15.25 -14.27 -8.49
N SER A 162 16.36 -14.98 -8.32
CA SER A 162 17.65 -14.36 -8.01
C SER A 162 18.30 -13.73 -9.24
N LYS A 163 17.58 -12.89 -9.99
CA LYS A 163 18.27 -12.03 -10.96
C LYS A 163 18.94 -10.93 -10.14
N PRO A 164 20.25 -10.68 -10.34
CA PRO A 164 20.95 -9.66 -9.57
C PRO A 164 20.22 -8.34 -9.83
N LEU A 165 19.97 -7.59 -8.76
CA LEU A 165 19.36 -6.26 -8.79
C LEU A 165 19.98 -5.37 -9.89
N LYS A 166 21.26 -5.60 -10.24
CA LYS A 166 21.96 -5.01 -11.38
C LYS A 166 21.29 -5.24 -12.75
N GLN A 167 20.87 -6.47 -13.09
CA GLN A 167 20.23 -6.74 -14.40
C GLN A 167 18.83 -6.16 -14.50
N HIS A 168 18.10 -5.99 -13.38
CA HIS A 168 16.81 -5.28 -13.39
C HIS A 168 17.00 -3.77 -13.47
N ILE A 169 18.01 -3.20 -12.79
CA ILE A 169 18.42 -1.79 -12.96
C ILE A 169 18.91 -1.54 -14.39
N GLU A 170 19.60 -2.48 -15.01
CA GLU A 170 20.14 -2.38 -16.38
C GLU A 170 19.08 -2.66 -17.45
N GLN A 171 18.11 -3.53 -17.18
CA GLN A 171 16.91 -3.73 -18.03
C GLN A 171 15.87 -2.63 -17.85
N GLN A 172 15.79 -1.97 -16.69
CA GLN A 172 15.01 -0.74 -16.52
C GLN A 172 15.68 0.44 -17.22
N LYS A 173 17.01 0.60 -17.10
CA LYS A 173 17.78 1.51 -17.96
C LYS A 173 17.58 1.21 -19.44
N GLN A 174 17.59 -0.06 -19.87
CA GLN A 174 17.38 -0.42 -21.28
C GLN A 174 15.92 -0.31 -21.75
N LYS A 175 14.90 -0.56 -20.89
CA LYS A 175 13.48 -0.37 -21.21
C LYS A 175 13.05 1.09 -21.23
N GLU A 176 13.63 1.94 -20.38
CA GLU A 176 13.54 3.40 -20.49
C GLU A 176 14.33 3.92 -21.72
N THR A 177 15.24 3.12 -22.29
CA THR A 177 15.97 3.43 -23.52
C THR A 177 15.35 2.78 -24.78
N THR A 178 14.18 2.13 -24.70
CA THR A 178 13.49 1.53 -25.87
C THR A 178 12.14 2.15 -26.24
N MET A 179 11.95 3.42 -25.87
CA MET A 179 11.26 4.43 -26.70
C MET A 179 12.05 5.72 -26.41
N GLU A 180 12.99 6.24 -27.20
CA GLU A 180 13.19 6.27 -28.63
C GLU A 180 14.69 6.12 -28.93
N LYS A 181 15.07 5.14 -29.75
CA LYS A 181 16.23 5.30 -30.65
C LYS A 181 15.68 5.42 -32.07
N VAL A 182 15.09 6.58 -32.36
CA VAL A 182 15.07 7.08 -33.73
C VAL A 182 16.40 7.78 -33.92
N THR A 183 17.28 7.15 -34.68
CA THR A 183 18.66 7.62 -34.92
C THR A 183 18.75 8.76 -35.93
N ASP A 184 17.62 9.40 -36.28
CA ASP A 184 17.61 10.58 -37.15
C ASP A 184 16.41 11.50 -36.83
N LEU A 185 16.67 12.65 -36.20
CA LEU A 185 15.68 13.71 -35.90
C LEU A 185 15.06 14.33 -37.17
N THR A 186 15.60 13.99 -38.34
CA THR A 186 15.26 14.52 -39.66
C THR A 186 14.00 13.88 -40.27
N GLN A 187 13.46 12.80 -39.69
CA GLN A 187 12.32 12.05 -40.23
C GLN A 187 11.04 12.10 -39.37
N LEU A 188 11.03 12.87 -38.27
CA LEU A 188 9.86 12.99 -37.39
C LEU A 188 8.85 14.03 -37.92
N PRO A 189 7.53 13.78 -37.83
CA PRO A 189 6.52 14.79 -38.09
C PRO A 189 6.73 16.00 -37.16
N ILE A 190 6.60 17.21 -37.70
CA ILE A 190 6.82 18.49 -36.98
C ILE A 190 5.97 18.58 -35.70
N GLU A 191 4.77 18.00 -35.71
CA GLU A 191 3.86 17.94 -34.56
C GLU A 191 4.47 17.16 -33.37
N SER A 192 5.12 16.03 -33.65
CA SER A 192 5.73 15.16 -32.65
C SER A 192 6.93 15.84 -31.98
N LEU A 193 7.72 16.58 -32.75
CA LEU A 193 8.85 17.37 -32.25
C LEU A 193 8.40 18.49 -31.31
N LYS A 194 7.28 19.16 -31.62
CA LYS A 194 6.70 20.20 -30.75
C LYS A 194 6.19 19.63 -29.43
N MET A 195 5.55 18.47 -29.48
CA MET A 195 5.05 17.79 -28.27
C MET A 195 6.20 17.34 -27.35
N LEU A 196 7.28 16.81 -27.93
CA LEU A 196 8.49 16.45 -27.19
C LEU A 196 9.17 17.66 -26.53
N ALA A 197 9.31 18.77 -27.26
CA ALA A 197 9.87 20.00 -26.70
C ALA A 197 9.04 20.52 -25.52
N LYS A 198 7.71 20.50 -25.65
CA LYS A 198 6.80 20.93 -24.60
C LYS A 198 6.87 20.03 -23.35
N GLN A 199 6.96 18.71 -23.53
CA GLN A 199 7.14 17.78 -22.42
C GLN A 199 8.49 17.97 -21.71
N ALA A 200 9.56 18.26 -22.46
CA ALA A 200 10.87 18.55 -21.88
C ALA A 200 10.87 19.85 -21.06
N GLU A 201 10.18 20.90 -21.53
CA GLU A 201 10.01 22.14 -20.77
C GLU A 201 9.21 21.94 -19.48
N GLU A 202 8.12 21.16 -19.52
CA GLU A 202 7.32 20.84 -18.34
C GLU A 202 8.13 20.03 -17.32
N LEU A 203 8.93 19.05 -17.76
CA LEU A 203 9.84 18.29 -16.90
C LEU A 203 10.97 19.12 -16.30
N ALA A 204 11.47 20.13 -17.02
CA ALA A 204 12.46 21.06 -16.47
C ALA A 204 11.86 21.91 -15.35
N ARG A 205 10.65 22.44 -15.56
CA ARG A 205 9.93 23.25 -14.56
C ARG A 205 9.61 22.47 -13.29
N THR A 206 9.18 21.21 -13.41
CA THR A 206 8.89 20.38 -12.24
C THR A 206 10.16 20.06 -11.45
N LYS A 207 11.28 19.76 -12.12
CA LYS A 207 12.56 19.53 -11.44
C LYS A 207 13.13 20.78 -10.77
N GLU A 208 12.94 21.97 -11.35
CA GLU A 208 13.30 23.24 -10.71
C GLU A 208 12.46 23.49 -9.45
N GLN A 209 11.15 23.20 -9.49
CA GLN A 209 10.26 23.30 -8.33
C GLN A 209 10.65 22.32 -7.21
N GLU A 210 10.93 21.06 -7.54
CA GLU A 210 11.41 20.07 -6.57
C GLU A 210 12.77 20.44 -5.95
N GLY A 211 13.65 21.05 -6.75
CA GLY A 211 14.94 21.57 -6.27
C GLY A 211 14.76 22.73 -5.29
N PHE A 212 13.85 23.66 -5.61
CA PHE A 212 13.52 24.80 -4.77
C PHE A 212 12.88 24.39 -3.45
N GLU A 213 11.95 23.43 -3.45
CA GLU A 213 11.32 22.91 -2.23
C GLU A 213 12.33 22.23 -1.30
N LYS A 214 13.24 21.42 -1.86
CA LYS A 214 14.30 20.77 -1.07
C LYS A 214 15.26 21.78 -0.45
N ASP A 215 15.60 22.85 -1.16
CA ASP A 215 16.47 23.91 -0.64
C ASP A 215 15.77 24.77 0.43
N ALA A 216 14.49 25.08 0.24
CA ALA A 216 13.66 25.75 1.25
C ALA A 216 13.52 24.93 2.54
N LEU A 217 13.33 23.61 2.41
CA LEU A 217 13.29 22.69 3.56
C LEU A 217 14.64 22.62 4.29
N ARG A 218 15.77 22.60 3.57
CA ARG A 218 17.10 22.63 4.21
C ARG A 218 17.34 23.93 4.97
N LYS A 219 16.95 25.07 4.40
CA LYS A 219 17.08 26.39 5.04
C LYS A 219 16.23 26.52 6.30
N THR A 220 15.07 25.86 6.38
CA THR A 220 14.23 25.86 7.57
C THR A 220 14.68 24.84 8.62
N LEU A 221 15.09 23.64 8.20
CA LEU A 221 15.38 22.54 9.13
C LEU A 221 16.77 22.63 9.78
N ASN A 222 17.79 23.07 9.03
CA ASN A 222 19.17 23.18 9.54
C ASN A 222 19.32 24.08 10.79
N PRO A 223 18.73 25.29 10.85
CA PRO A 223 18.82 26.11 12.06
C PRO A 223 18.08 25.48 13.25
N LEU A 224 16.97 24.77 13.02
CA LEU A 224 16.24 24.06 14.08
C LEU A 224 17.07 22.90 14.64
N ILE A 225 17.73 22.12 13.78
CA ILE A 225 18.64 21.05 14.18
C ILE A 225 19.80 21.63 15.02
N LEU A 226 20.39 22.73 14.56
CA LEU A 226 21.50 23.38 15.26
C LEU A 226 21.08 23.87 16.66
N ASN A 227 19.90 24.48 16.77
CA ASN A 227 19.33 24.91 18.05
C ASN A 227 19.07 23.73 18.99
N ALA A 228 18.54 22.62 18.47
CA ALA A 228 18.29 21.41 19.26
C ALA A 228 19.60 20.79 19.81
N VAL A 229 20.65 20.72 18.98
CA VAL A 229 21.97 20.23 19.41
C VAL A 229 22.58 21.11 20.49
N GLN A 230 22.50 22.44 20.33
CA GLN A 230 23.00 23.38 21.33
C GLN A 230 22.22 23.29 22.65
N ALA A 231 20.89 23.16 22.58
CA ALA A 231 20.05 22.97 23.77
C ALA A 231 20.44 21.68 24.51
N LYS A 232 20.60 20.56 23.80
CA LYS A 232 21.05 19.29 24.37
C LYS A 232 22.36 19.44 25.15
N GLY A 233 23.37 20.06 24.53
CA GLY A 233 24.67 20.28 25.18
C GLY A 233 24.59 21.16 26.44
N LYS A 234 23.68 22.15 26.46
CA LYS A 234 23.44 22.95 27.68
C LYS A 234 22.82 22.12 28.81
N TYR A 235 21.87 21.24 28.50
CA TYR A 235 21.26 20.37 29.51
C TYR A 235 22.25 19.31 30.02
N GLU A 236 23.11 18.77 29.16
CA GLU A 236 24.18 17.84 29.57
C GLU A 236 25.14 18.49 30.58
N ARG A 237 25.54 19.75 30.35
CA ARG A 237 26.39 20.48 31.32
C ARG A 237 25.71 20.68 32.67
N LYS A 238 24.43 21.10 32.66
CA LYS A 238 23.64 21.23 33.90
C LYS A 238 23.49 19.92 34.65
N LEU A 239 23.33 18.81 33.92
CA LEU A 239 23.24 17.49 34.54
C LEU A 239 24.56 17.11 35.23
N ASN A 240 25.69 17.37 34.58
CA ASN A 240 27.00 17.12 35.18
C ASN A 240 27.25 17.99 36.41
N GLU A 241 26.90 19.28 36.36
CA GLU A 241 26.98 20.17 37.54
C GLU A 241 26.16 19.63 38.72
N LEU A 242 24.95 19.11 38.47
CA LEU A 242 24.12 18.50 39.51
C LEU A 242 24.73 17.21 40.08
N LEU A 243 25.38 16.41 39.23
CA LEU A 243 26.09 15.21 39.67
C LEU A 243 27.27 15.57 40.56
N ASP A 244 28.07 16.56 40.18
CA ASP A 244 29.21 17.03 40.97
C ASP A 244 28.74 17.52 42.36
N ILE A 245 27.69 18.35 42.40
CA ILE A 245 27.08 18.81 43.67
C ILE A 245 26.59 17.62 44.53
N SER A 246 25.98 16.61 43.91
CA SER A 246 25.54 15.41 44.62
C SER A 246 26.72 14.67 45.25
N THR A 247 27.84 14.54 44.53
CA THR A 247 29.04 13.88 45.06
C THR A 247 29.68 14.66 46.20
N GLU A 248 29.70 15.99 46.14
CA GLU A 248 30.16 16.85 47.23
C GLU A 248 29.28 16.70 48.48
N LEU A 249 27.97 16.62 48.29
CA LEU A 249 27.01 16.41 49.37
C LEU A 249 27.22 15.05 50.06
N ASP A 250 27.41 13.98 49.28
CA ASP A 250 27.68 12.64 49.80
C ASP A 250 28.97 12.62 50.64
N ASN A 251 30.02 13.28 50.15
CA ASN A 251 31.29 13.40 50.88
C ASN A 251 31.11 14.17 52.19
N ALA A 252 30.37 15.28 52.18
CA ALA A 252 30.09 16.07 53.38
C ALA A 252 29.26 15.28 54.41
N LEU A 253 28.26 14.53 53.96
CA LEU A 253 27.45 13.67 54.83
C LEU A 253 28.26 12.54 55.45
N ASN A 254 29.18 11.93 54.71
CA ASN A 254 30.06 10.90 55.24
C ASN A 254 31.03 11.48 56.28
N ALA A 255 31.63 12.63 56.01
CA ALA A 255 32.49 13.32 56.99
C ALA A 255 31.73 13.68 58.29
N LEU A 256 30.46 14.09 58.18
CA LEU A 256 29.60 14.34 59.35
C LEU A 256 29.29 13.06 60.13
N LYS A 257 29.03 11.94 59.45
CA LYS A 257 28.82 10.63 60.10
C LYS A 257 30.07 10.17 60.84
N ASP A 258 31.26 10.38 60.28
CA ASP A 258 32.52 9.98 60.90
C ASP A 258 32.88 10.85 62.12
N ALA A 259 32.30 12.06 62.23
CA ALA A 259 32.53 12.99 63.34
C ALA A 259 31.55 12.81 64.52
N LEU A 260 30.48 12.04 64.35
CA LEU A 260 29.47 11.71 65.37
C LEU A 260 29.77 10.35 66.02
#